data_AF-A0A497PPY7-F1
#
_entry.id   AF-A0A497PPY7-F1
#
_cell.length_a   1.000
_cell.length_b   1.000
_cell.length_c   1.000
_cell.angle_alpha   90.00
_cell.angle_beta   90.00
_cell.angle_gamma   90.00
#
_symmetry.space_group_name_H-M   'P 1'
#
loop_
_entity.id
_entity.type
_entity.pdbx_description
1 polymer ?
#
loop_
_entity_poly.entity_id
_entity_poly.type
_entity_poly.pdbx_seq_one_letter_code
_entity_poly.pdbx_strand_id
1 'polypeptide(L)'
;MEGKVVLHNGYTISIRELVSMARDHLSRWNRTPEEHRDFPASKDYLIDCFLVGLENDEVMLLCPLCGWNKKIDIHNLPSTSSMWINNEIRFAFFSKVARILALHMKKQHGKLYEKIQSCGILCRTLYSCKLCGEKIDGMLQLVAHIIALHGDQIEG
;
A
#
# COMPACT_ATOMS: atom_id res chain seq x y z
N MET A 1 -7.54 -14.96 11.77
CA MET A 1 -8.37 -13.88 11.18
C MET A 1 -9.15 -14.49 10.03
N GLU A 2 -10.45 -14.70 10.22
CA GLU A 2 -11.30 -15.54 9.36
C GLU A 2 -12.31 -14.71 8.57
N GLY A 3 -11.82 -13.81 7.70
CA GLY A 3 -12.66 -13.08 6.75
C GLY A 3 -12.61 -13.73 5.37
N LYS A 4 -13.75 -13.76 4.68
CA LYS A 4 -13.82 -14.04 3.23
C LYS A 4 -14.29 -12.77 2.50
N VAL A 5 -13.84 -12.61 1.28
CA VAL A 5 -14.15 -11.47 0.41
C VAL A 5 -14.59 -12.00 -0.94
N VAL A 6 -15.63 -11.38 -1.52
CA VAL A 6 -16.07 -11.67 -2.89
C VAL A 6 -15.43 -10.64 -3.81
N LEU A 7 -14.65 -11.13 -4.77
CA LEU A 7 -13.95 -10.34 -5.76
C LEU A 7 -14.89 -9.91 -6.89
N HIS A 8 -14.48 -8.93 -7.68
CA HIS A 8 -15.28 -8.41 -8.81
C HIS A 8 -15.71 -9.47 -9.84
N ASN A 9 -15.02 -10.63 -9.90
CA ASN A 9 -15.33 -11.73 -10.80
C ASN A 9 -16.22 -12.82 -10.15
N GLY A 10 -16.78 -12.55 -8.97
CA GLY A 10 -17.61 -13.47 -8.19
C GLY A 10 -16.81 -14.54 -7.42
N TYR A 11 -15.48 -14.55 -7.52
CA TYR A 11 -14.65 -15.50 -6.77
C TYR A 11 -14.58 -15.11 -5.29
N THR A 12 -14.76 -16.09 -4.41
CA THR A 12 -14.61 -15.89 -2.96
C THR A 12 -13.21 -16.30 -2.51
N ILE A 13 -12.49 -15.40 -1.86
CA ILE A 13 -11.13 -15.63 -1.36
C ILE A 13 -11.03 -15.28 0.12
N SER A 14 -10.18 -15.99 0.88
CA SER A 14 -9.94 -15.62 2.27
C SER A 14 -9.00 -14.41 2.38
N ILE A 15 -9.15 -13.62 3.44
CA ILE A 15 -8.22 -12.52 3.75
C ILE A 15 -6.78 -13.05 3.91
N ARG A 16 -6.60 -14.26 4.46
CA ARG A 16 -5.28 -14.88 4.61
C ARG A 16 -4.62 -15.11 3.26
N GLU A 17 -5.35 -15.63 2.28
CA GLU A 17 -4.85 -15.83 0.92
C GLU A 17 -4.51 -14.49 0.25
N LEU A 18 -5.38 -13.48 0.38
CA LEU A 18 -5.11 -12.13 -0.13
C LEU A 18 -3.83 -11.53 0.48
N VAL A 19 -3.62 -11.69 1.78
CA VAL A 19 -2.39 -11.25 2.46
C VAL A 19 -1.17 -11.99 1.91
N SER A 20 -1.27 -13.32 1.74
CA SER A 20 -0.18 -14.13 1.18
C SER A 20 0.20 -13.68 -0.23
N MET A 21 -0.79 -13.43 -1.09
CA MET A 21 -0.58 -12.93 -2.45
C MET A 21 0.06 -11.55 -2.44
N ALA A 22 -0.49 -10.62 -1.65
CA ALA A 22 0.06 -9.27 -1.52
C ALA A 22 1.53 -9.28 -1.05
N ARG A 23 1.88 -10.14 -0.08
CA ARG A 23 3.26 -10.28 0.40
C ARG A 23 4.22 -10.79 -0.68
N ASP A 24 3.80 -11.78 -1.47
CA ASP A 24 4.61 -12.27 -2.60
C ASP A 24 4.82 -11.17 -3.65
N HIS A 25 3.76 -10.45 -4.05
CA HIS A 25 3.86 -9.35 -5.01
C HIS A 25 4.76 -8.21 -4.51
N LEU A 26 4.67 -7.83 -3.24
CA LEU A 26 5.53 -6.81 -2.63
C LEU A 26 7.00 -7.27 -2.56
N SER A 27 7.23 -8.54 -2.25
CA SER A 27 8.58 -9.12 -2.25
C SER A 27 9.22 -9.08 -3.63
N ARG A 28 8.43 -9.33 -4.69
CA ARG A 28 8.89 -9.20 -6.09
C ARG A 28 9.17 -7.75 -6.44
N TRP A 29 8.29 -6.81 -6.07
CA TRP A 29 8.52 -5.38 -6.30
C TRP A 29 9.81 -4.88 -5.66
N ASN A 30 10.11 -5.32 -4.43
CA ASN A 30 11.34 -4.95 -3.72
C ASN A 30 12.61 -5.59 -4.31
N ARG A 31 12.50 -6.50 -5.29
CA ARG A 31 13.65 -7.03 -6.06
C ARG A 31 13.84 -6.31 -7.40
N THR A 32 12.85 -5.55 -7.85
CA THR A 32 12.99 -4.68 -9.02
C THR A 32 14.14 -3.70 -8.77
N PRO A 33 15.06 -3.47 -9.73
CA PRO A 33 16.15 -2.52 -9.55
C PRO A 33 15.61 -1.11 -9.24
N GLU A 34 16.34 -0.32 -8.45
CA GLU A 34 15.89 0.96 -7.92
C GLU A 34 15.49 1.94 -9.04
N GLU A 35 16.29 1.99 -10.10
CA GLU A 35 16.05 2.80 -11.30
C GLU A 35 14.72 2.49 -12.00
N HIS A 36 14.21 1.26 -11.82
CA HIS A 36 12.93 0.84 -12.37
C HIS A 36 11.76 1.08 -11.41
N ARG A 37 12.03 1.25 -10.10
CA ARG A 37 10.96 1.48 -9.11
C ARG A 37 10.30 2.83 -9.27
N ASP A 38 11.03 3.80 -9.81
CA ASP A 38 10.53 5.16 -9.97
C ASP A 38 9.59 5.37 -11.16
N PHE A 39 9.53 4.41 -12.10
CA PHE A 39 8.61 4.46 -13.22
C PHE A 39 7.14 4.46 -12.76
N PRO A 40 6.24 5.19 -13.44
CA PRO A 40 4.82 5.21 -13.11
C PRO A 40 4.20 3.81 -13.03
N ALA A 41 4.50 2.91 -13.98
CA ALA A 41 3.93 1.56 -13.97
C ALA A 41 4.35 0.74 -12.73
N SER A 42 5.57 0.93 -12.24
CA SER A 42 6.03 0.29 -11.00
C SER A 42 5.27 0.82 -9.78
N LYS A 43 4.93 2.12 -9.76
CA LYS A 43 4.15 2.73 -8.68
C LYS A 43 2.69 2.28 -8.70
N ASP A 44 2.13 2.05 -9.88
CA ASP A 44 0.80 1.40 -10.05
C ASP A 44 0.82 -0.01 -9.49
N TYR A 45 1.80 -0.82 -9.91
CA TYR A 45 1.95 -2.17 -9.38
C TYR A 45 2.11 -2.20 -7.85
N LEU A 46 2.90 -1.26 -7.28
CA LEU A 46 3.06 -1.16 -5.84
C LEU A 46 1.74 -0.88 -5.13
N ILE A 47 0.93 0.07 -5.60
CA ILE A 47 -0.33 0.38 -4.94
C ILE A 47 -1.35 -0.76 -5.08
N ASP A 48 -1.35 -1.47 -6.22
CA ASP A 48 -2.25 -2.60 -6.47
C ASP A 48 -2.02 -3.74 -5.47
N CYS A 49 -0.80 -3.88 -4.94
CA CYS A 49 -0.51 -4.85 -3.89
C CYS A 49 -1.27 -4.58 -2.57
N PHE A 50 -1.84 -3.38 -2.40
CA PHE A 50 -2.62 -2.98 -1.22
C PHE A 50 -4.11 -2.91 -1.51
N LEU A 51 -4.55 -3.05 -2.76
CA LEU A 51 -5.92 -2.84 -3.16
C LEU A 51 -6.55 -4.13 -3.67
N VAL A 52 -7.81 -4.34 -3.33
CA VAL A 52 -8.60 -5.47 -3.78
C VAL A 52 -9.90 -4.94 -4.36
N GLY A 53 -10.14 -5.21 -5.65
CA GLY A 53 -11.40 -4.92 -6.32
C GLY A 53 -12.50 -5.85 -5.82
N LEU A 54 -13.59 -5.27 -5.32
CA LEU A 54 -14.77 -5.98 -4.85
C LEU A 54 -15.87 -5.95 -5.91
N GLU A 55 -16.98 -6.63 -5.64
CA GLU A 55 -18.22 -6.43 -6.40
C GLU A 55 -18.76 -5.00 -6.24
N ASN A 56 -19.54 -4.54 -7.23
CA ASN A 56 -20.16 -3.20 -7.28
C ASN A 56 -19.17 -2.03 -7.35
N ASP A 57 -18.04 -2.21 -8.05
CA ASP A 57 -17.00 -1.18 -8.24
C ASP A 57 -16.41 -0.62 -6.92
N GLU A 58 -16.56 -1.35 -5.82
CA GLU A 58 -15.93 -1.00 -4.55
C GLU A 58 -14.46 -1.45 -4.51
N VAL A 59 -13.62 -0.70 -3.79
CA VAL A 59 -12.23 -1.07 -3.56
C VAL A 59 -11.98 -1.25 -2.07
N MET A 60 -11.30 -2.32 -1.71
CA MET A 60 -10.83 -2.58 -0.35
C MET A 60 -9.33 -2.35 -0.26
N LEU A 61 -8.92 -1.52 0.70
CA LEU A 61 -7.52 -1.42 1.11
C LEU A 61 -7.21 -2.52 2.10
N LEU A 62 -6.13 -3.26 1.86
CA LEU A 62 -5.60 -4.33 2.69
C LEU A 62 -4.24 -3.92 3.25
N CYS A 63 -3.99 -4.20 4.53
CA CYS A 63 -2.66 -4.17 5.11
C CYS A 63 -2.03 -5.57 4.99
N PRO A 64 -0.95 -5.75 4.20
CA PRO A 64 -0.36 -7.07 4.02
C PRO A 64 0.46 -7.55 5.23
N LEU A 65 0.61 -6.74 6.28
CA LEU A 65 1.29 -7.15 7.51
C LEU A 65 0.37 -7.97 8.42
N CYS A 66 -0.83 -7.47 8.70
CA CYS A 66 -1.78 -8.09 9.63
C CYS A 66 -3.13 -8.47 9.00
N GLY A 67 -3.34 -8.12 7.74
CA GLY A 67 -4.58 -8.33 6.98
C GLY A 67 -5.78 -7.51 7.44
N TRP A 68 -5.55 -6.48 8.25
CA TRP A 68 -6.51 -5.39 8.44
C TRP A 68 -6.96 -4.86 7.08
N ASN A 69 -8.24 -4.60 6.93
CA ASN A 69 -8.79 -4.10 5.69
C ASN A 69 -9.85 -3.02 5.93
N LYS A 70 -10.06 -2.19 4.91
CA LYS A 70 -11.03 -1.09 4.92
C LYS A 70 -11.53 -0.80 3.52
N LYS A 71 -12.85 -0.77 3.34
CA LYS A 71 -13.46 -0.29 2.10
C LYS A 71 -13.14 1.19 1.88
N ILE A 72 -12.78 1.54 0.64
CA ILE A 72 -12.50 2.89 0.17
C ILE A 72 -13.54 3.24 -0.88
N ASP A 73 -14.25 4.33 -0.64
CA ASP A 73 -15.10 4.95 -1.64
C ASP A 73 -14.23 5.67 -2.69
N ILE A 74 -14.31 5.20 -3.93
CA ILE A 74 -13.61 5.75 -5.10
C ILE A 74 -14.43 6.83 -5.84
N HIS A 75 -15.75 6.90 -5.62
CA HIS A 75 -16.62 7.90 -6.26
C HIS A 75 -16.46 9.29 -5.63
N ASN A 76 -15.94 9.36 -4.40
CA ASN A 76 -15.53 10.59 -3.73
C ASN A 76 -14.11 11.07 -4.11
N LEU A 77 -13.56 10.63 -5.24
CA LEU A 77 -12.38 11.25 -5.85
C LEU A 77 -12.84 12.47 -6.67
N PRO A 78 -12.10 13.60 -6.65
CA PRO A 78 -12.50 14.78 -7.40
C PRO A 78 -12.68 14.45 -8.87
N SER A 79 -13.92 14.54 -9.37
CA SER A 79 -14.25 14.38 -10.78
C SER A 79 -13.78 15.62 -11.51
N THR A 80 -12.84 15.52 -12.43
CA THR A 80 -12.51 16.67 -13.27
C THR A 80 -12.26 16.25 -14.73
N SER A 81 -12.77 17.06 -15.65
CA SER A 81 -12.69 16.87 -17.10
C SER A 81 -11.43 17.55 -17.66
N SER A 82 -10.49 16.79 -18.23
CA SER A 82 -9.39 17.19 -19.16
C SER A 82 -8.15 16.29 -19.00
N MET A 83 -7.41 16.03 -20.09
CA MET A 83 -6.32 15.04 -20.16
C MET A 83 -5.15 15.19 -19.16
N TRP A 84 -4.99 16.36 -18.51
CA TRP A 84 -3.95 16.59 -17.49
C TRP A 84 -4.31 16.02 -16.10
N ILE A 85 -5.58 15.61 -15.93
CA ILE A 85 -6.18 15.24 -14.65
C ILE A 85 -5.89 13.79 -14.25
N ASN A 86 -5.48 12.92 -15.19
CA ASN A 86 -5.18 11.52 -14.86
C ASN A 86 -4.06 11.41 -13.81
N ASN A 87 -3.03 12.24 -13.89
CA ASN A 87 -1.93 12.22 -12.93
C ASN A 87 -2.30 12.85 -11.58
N GLU A 88 -3.13 13.90 -11.58
CA GLU A 88 -3.58 14.55 -10.34
C GLU A 88 -4.57 13.68 -9.56
N ILE A 89 -5.56 13.09 -10.26
CA ILE A 89 -6.50 12.12 -9.65
C ILE A 89 -5.74 10.91 -9.14
N ARG A 90 -4.82 10.37 -9.94
CA ARG A 90 -3.97 9.25 -9.53
C ARG A 90 -3.14 9.59 -8.29
N PHE A 91 -2.48 10.75 -8.28
CA PHE A 91 -1.70 11.19 -7.12
C PHE A 91 -2.57 11.41 -5.88
N ALA A 92 -3.76 12.01 -6.03
CA ALA A 92 -4.72 12.20 -4.95
C ALA A 92 -5.22 10.85 -4.39
N PHE A 93 -5.50 9.89 -5.27
CA PHE A 93 -5.88 8.53 -4.87
C PHE A 93 -4.74 7.84 -4.12
N PHE A 94 -3.51 7.90 -4.64
CA PHE A 94 -2.33 7.31 -4.01
C PHE A 94 -2.09 7.92 -2.63
N SER A 95 -2.22 9.24 -2.52
CA SER A 95 -2.10 9.97 -1.26
C SER A 95 -3.20 9.58 -0.27
N LYS A 96 -4.44 9.38 -0.73
CA LYS A 96 -5.57 8.90 0.10
C LYS A 96 -5.27 7.50 0.66
N VAL A 97 -4.86 6.56 -0.19
CA VAL A 97 -4.50 5.19 0.19
C VAL A 97 -3.33 5.20 1.19
N ALA A 98 -2.23 5.86 0.84
CA ALA A 98 -1.04 5.95 1.70
C ALA A 98 -1.36 6.58 3.07
N ARG A 99 -2.24 7.58 3.12
CA ARG A 99 -2.66 8.21 4.39
C ARG A 99 -3.48 7.26 5.26
N ILE A 100 -4.47 6.56 4.67
CA ILE A 100 -5.29 5.59 5.41
C ILE A 100 -4.39 4.48 5.96
N LEU A 101 -3.49 3.96 5.14
CA LEU A 101 -2.53 2.95 5.54
C LEU A 101 -1.58 3.47 6.62
N ALA A 102 -1.08 4.70 6.50
CA ALA A 102 -0.17 5.29 7.50
C ALA A 102 -0.83 5.44 8.88
N LEU A 103 -2.12 5.77 8.93
CA LEU A 103 -2.87 5.81 10.20
C LEU A 103 -2.98 4.43 10.83
N HIS A 104 -3.27 3.41 10.01
CA HIS A 104 -3.29 2.02 10.46
C HIS A 104 -1.91 1.57 10.95
N MET A 105 -0.86 1.80 10.16
CA MET A 105 0.53 1.47 10.47
C MET A 105 0.99 2.13 11.76
N LYS A 106 0.64 3.41 11.99
CA LYS A 106 0.96 4.10 13.25
C LYS A 106 0.32 3.41 14.44
N LYS A 107 -0.95 2.98 14.31
CA LYS A 107 -1.73 2.37 15.39
C LYS A 107 -1.27 0.95 15.71
N GLN A 108 -1.04 0.13 14.70
CA GLN A 108 -0.80 -1.32 14.85
C GLN A 108 0.67 -1.73 14.74
N HIS A 109 1.46 -0.96 13.97
CA HIS A 109 2.81 -1.33 13.55
C HIS A 109 3.85 -0.24 13.85
N GLY A 110 3.55 0.72 14.72
CA GLY A 110 4.42 1.87 15.02
C GLY A 110 5.77 1.50 15.66
N LYS A 111 5.94 0.25 16.10
CA LYS A 111 7.21 -0.28 16.58
C LYS A 111 8.18 -0.67 15.46
N LEU A 112 7.69 -0.87 14.23
CA LEU A 112 8.50 -1.33 13.10
C LEU A 112 9.25 -0.19 12.39
N TYR A 113 8.87 1.06 12.66
CA TYR A 113 9.44 2.21 11.95
C TYR A 113 9.42 3.49 12.79
N GLU A 114 10.09 4.51 12.28
CA GLU A 114 10.05 5.88 12.78
C GLU A 114 9.78 6.84 11.63
N LYS A 115 8.98 7.89 11.86
CA LYS A 115 8.82 8.98 10.89
C LYS A 115 9.94 9.99 11.10
N ILE A 116 10.82 10.16 10.12
CA ILE A 116 11.99 11.05 10.22
C ILE A 116 11.61 12.48 9.83
N GLN A 117 11.02 12.65 8.65
CA GLN A 117 10.78 13.98 8.08
C GLN A 117 9.53 13.98 7.21
N SER A 118 8.82 15.11 7.22
CA SER A 118 7.78 15.43 6.25
C SER A 118 8.30 16.60 5.44
N CYS A 119 8.77 16.38 4.20
CA CYS A 119 9.25 17.49 3.38
C CYS A 119 8.05 18.18 2.70
N GLY A 120 7.95 19.50 2.85
CA GLY A 120 6.93 20.32 2.19
C GLY A 120 7.14 20.39 0.68
N ILE A 121 6.05 20.72 -0.04
CA ILE A 121 5.93 20.87 -1.50
C ILE A 121 5.74 19.56 -2.29
N LEU A 122 6.43 18.47 -1.98
CA LEU A 122 6.27 17.17 -2.71
C LEU A 122 5.60 16.04 -1.90
N CYS A 123 5.10 16.33 -0.69
CA CYS A 123 4.35 15.40 0.18
C CYS A 123 5.05 14.05 0.46
N ARG A 124 6.38 14.00 0.30
CA ARG A 124 7.16 12.80 0.54
C ARG A 124 7.51 12.74 2.03
N THR A 125 7.04 11.69 2.69
CA THR A 125 7.36 11.43 4.09
C THR A 125 8.46 10.38 4.14
N LEU A 126 9.58 10.70 4.77
CA LEU A 126 10.70 9.80 4.96
C LEU A 126 10.51 9.02 6.27
N TYR A 127 10.69 7.71 6.19
CA TYR A 127 10.60 6.80 7.31
C TYR A 127 11.92 6.06 7.53
N SER A 128 12.25 5.73 8.77
CA SER A 128 13.34 4.82 9.12
C SER A 128 12.74 3.46 9.46
N CYS A 129 13.23 2.38 8.84
CA CYS A 129 12.93 1.03 9.30
C CYS A 129 13.66 0.76 10.62
N LYS A 130 12.95 0.35 11.68
CA LYS A 130 13.59 0.04 12.97
C LYS A 130 14.29 -1.32 13.02
N LEU A 131 14.09 -2.15 12.00
CA LEU A 131 14.68 -3.49 11.91
C LEU A 131 16.07 -3.46 11.28
N CYS A 132 16.31 -2.59 10.28
CA CYS A 132 17.62 -2.47 9.61
C CYS A 132 18.20 -1.05 9.55
N GLY A 133 17.45 -0.03 9.95
CA GLY A 133 17.88 1.38 9.89
C GLY A 133 17.76 2.05 8.52
N GLU A 134 17.26 1.36 7.50
CA GLU A 134 17.13 1.92 6.15
C GLU A 134 16.11 3.07 6.09
N LYS A 135 16.44 4.11 5.32
CA LYS A 135 15.58 5.28 5.12
C LYS A 135 14.77 5.12 3.84
N ILE A 136 13.45 5.14 3.97
CA ILE A 136 12.51 4.78 2.91
C ILE A 136 11.53 5.92 2.67
N ASP A 137 11.38 6.28 1.40
CA ASP A 137 10.49 7.34 0.93
C ASP A 137 9.07 6.80 0.72
N GLY A 138 8.15 7.17 1.60
CA GLY A 138 6.74 6.82 1.50
C GLY A 138 6.33 5.58 2.28
N MET A 139 5.06 5.56 2.69
CA MET A 139 4.49 4.49 3.51
C MET A 139 4.35 3.17 2.76
N LEU A 140 3.98 3.20 1.47
CA LEU A 140 3.79 1.99 0.67
C LEU A 140 5.13 1.26 0.47
N GLN A 141 6.18 2.01 0.14
CA GLN A 141 7.54 1.50 0.00
C GLN A 141 8.07 0.96 1.32
N LEU A 142 7.79 1.64 2.44
CA LEU A 142 8.17 1.15 3.77
C LEU A 142 7.54 -0.23 4.07
N VAL A 143 6.26 -0.40 3.79
CA VAL A 143 5.59 -1.69 4.01
C VAL A 143 6.14 -2.76 3.06
N ALA A 144 6.42 -2.42 1.80
CA ALA A 144 7.05 -3.32 0.84
C ALA A 144 8.43 -3.80 1.33
N HIS A 145 9.27 -2.87 1.78
CA HIS A 145 10.59 -3.16 2.36
C HIS A 145 10.46 -4.08 3.58
N ILE A 146 9.58 -3.74 4.52
CA ILE A 146 9.38 -4.53 5.75
C ILE A 146 9.00 -5.96 5.43
N ILE A 147 8.07 -6.18 4.50
CA ILE A 147 7.64 -7.52 4.10
C ILE A 147 8.76 -8.27 3.39
N ALA A 148 9.42 -7.63 2.44
CA ALA A 148 10.39 -8.28 1.58
C ALA A 148 11.68 -8.70 2.32
N LEU A 149 12.10 -7.92 3.33
CA LEU A 149 13.36 -8.12 4.02
C LEU A 149 13.20 -8.61 5.47
N HIS A 150 12.04 -8.37 6.09
CA HIS A 150 11.82 -8.68 7.50
C HIS A 150 10.52 -9.45 7.76
N GLY A 151 9.90 -10.04 6.72
CA GLY A 151 8.62 -10.76 6.84
C GLY A 151 8.60 -11.79 7.97
N ASP A 152 9.70 -12.54 8.15
CA ASP A 152 9.83 -13.58 9.18
C ASP A 152 9.90 -13.00 10.61
N GLN A 153 10.26 -11.73 10.77
CA GLN A 153 10.38 -11.05 12.06
C GLN A 153 9.06 -10.43 12.54
N ILE A 154 8.01 -10.48 11.70
CA ILE A 154 6.71 -9.85 11.96
C ILE A 154 5.72 -10.84 12.56
N GLU A 155 5.94 -12.15 12.35
CA GLU A 155 5.10 -13.24 12.85
C GLU A 155 5.59 -13.82 14.20
N GLY A 156 6.55 -13.14 14.85
CA GLY A 156 7.10 -13.49 16.16
C GLY A 156 6.38 -12.84 17.34
#